data_AF-A0A953EMZ0-F1
#
_entry.id   AF-A0A953EMZ0-F1
#
_cell.length_a   1.000
_cell.length_b   1.000
_cell.length_c   1.000
_cell.angle_alpha   90.00
_cell.angle_beta   90.00
_cell.angle_gamma   90.00
#
_symmetry.space_group_name_H-M   'P 1'
#
loop_
_entity.id
_entity.type
_entity.pdbx_description
1 polymer ?
#
loop_
_entity_poly.entity_id
_entity_poly.type
_entity_poly.pdbx_seq_one_letter_code
_entity_poly.pdbx_strand_id
1 'polypeptide(L)'
;MASLRPRTNAPHRTVRNVARGLSVLVAVTMLPAVADAQPLDRMQTVGSLQERARRIAAELEALDQKTNHLDEELNNAQIELDGLRAGLVENQQQVDAAQAQLDAHQNDAQEFAVRAFVGSGNSGELPGIDGDVLESSRRRTFLEARYGASEDAVDDLVVAQEDLSVRKAELKRANDVIDAKVADLDKARRDLEATIADREALQQTVQGELAAALEAEQQRQAREAAAKAQAEAEAAAARAAAARRPQAAAVAVPLA
;
A
#
# COMPACT_ATOMS: atom_id res chain seq x y z
N MET A 1 -4.02 -17.51 -50.65
CA MET A 1 -3.04 -18.22 -49.79
C MET A 1 -3.25 -17.76 -48.36
N ALA A 2 -3.61 -18.70 -47.49
CA ALA A 2 -3.92 -18.47 -46.09
C ALA A 2 -2.63 -18.31 -45.28
N SER A 3 -2.53 -17.27 -44.45
CA SER A 3 -1.61 -17.25 -43.31
C SER A 3 -2.40 -16.88 -42.06
N LEU A 4 -2.69 -17.93 -41.28
CA LEU A 4 -3.18 -17.87 -39.91
C LEU A 4 -2.16 -17.10 -39.06
N ARG A 5 -2.57 -15.99 -38.45
CA ARG A 5 -1.82 -15.43 -37.31
C ARG A 5 -2.35 -16.05 -36.01
N PRO A 6 -1.48 -16.48 -35.09
CA PRO A 6 -1.90 -17.12 -33.85
C PRO A 6 -2.53 -16.10 -32.90
N ARG A 7 -3.69 -16.47 -32.33
CA ARG A 7 -4.29 -15.81 -31.18
C ARG A 7 -3.40 -16.14 -29.97
N THR A 8 -2.62 -15.17 -29.49
CA THR A 8 -1.92 -15.30 -28.21
C THR A 8 -2.93 -15.12 -27.08
N ASN A 9 -3.36 -16.26 -26.54
CA ASN A 9 -4.21 -16.37 -25.38
C ASN A 9 -3.39 -15.97 -24.14
N ALA A 10 -3.55 -14.74 -23.64
CA ALA A 10 -2.94 -14.34 -22.39
C ALA A 10 -3.65 -15.05 -21.22
N PRO A 11 -2.94 -15.78 -20.35
CA PRO A 11 -3.56 -16.30 -19.14
C PRO A 11 -3.87 -15.12 -18.21
N HIS A 12 -5.15 -14.78 -18.08
CA HIS A 12 -5.64 -13.96 -16.98
C HIS A 12 -5.26 -14.64 -15.68
N ARG A 13 -4.16 -14.20 -15.06
CA ARG A 13 -3.82 -14.54 -13.69
C ARG A 13 -4.88 -13.88 -12.81
N THR A 14 -5.81 -14.69 -12.34
CA THR A 14 -6.75 -14.36 -11.28
C THR A 14 -5.95 -13.93 -10.05
N VAL A 15 -5.87 -12.62 -9.82
CA VAL A 15 -5.31 -12.03 -8.62
C VAL A 15 -6.23 -12.44 -7.48
N ARG A 16 -5.71 -13.25 -6.56
CA ARG A 16 -6.46 -13.83 -5.46
C ARG A 16 -6.76 -12.71 -4.47
N ASN A 17 -7.96 -12.15 -4.55
CA ASN A 17 -8.50 -11.19 -3.58
C ASN A 17 -8.33 -11.76 -2.16
N VAL A 18 -7.40 -11.19 -1.40
CA VAL A 18 -7.37 -11.39 0.05
C VAL A 18 -8.36 -10.38 0.63
N ALA A 19 -9.64 -10.62 0.40
CA ALA A 19 -10.70 -9.96 1.14
C ALA A 19 -10.68 -10.52 2.57
N ARG A 20 -9.93 -9.86 3.45
CA ARG A 20 -10.10 -10.02 4.91
C ARG A 20 -11.07 -8.95 5.40
N GLY A 21 -12.27 -8.97 4.85
CA GLY A 21 -13.41 -8.29 5.45
C GLY A 21 -13.86 -9.09 6.66
N LEU A 22 -13.33 -8.77 7.84
CA LEU A 22 -13.85 -9.30 9.10
C LEU A 22 -14.85 -8.27 9.66
N SER A 23 -16.10 -8.37 9.21
CA SER A 23 -17.22 -7.61 9.78
C SER A 23 -17.40 -8.00 11.25
N VAL A 24 -17.19 -7.08 12.20
CA VAL A 24 -17.46 -7.32 13.62
C VAL A 24 -18.74 -6.59 14.02
N LEU A 25 -19.83 -7.36 14.07
CA LEU A 25 -21.09 -6.96 14.67
C LEU A 25 -20.91 -6.88 16.20
N VAL A 26 -20.68 -5.69 16.75
CA VAL A 26 -20.76 -5.47 18.19
C VAL A 26 -22.24 -5.43 18.59
N ALA A 27 -22.82 -6.60 18.85
CA ALA A 27 -24.15 -6.72 19.43
C ALA A 27 -24.08 -6.41 20.94
N VAL A 28 -24.27 -5.14 21.30
CA VAL A 28 -24.53 -4.75 22.70
C VAL A 28 -25.95 -5.21 23.05
N THR A 29 -26.10 -6.42 23.59
CA THR A 29 -27.37 -6.90 24.12
C THR A 29 -27.70 -6.14 25.41
N MET A 30 -28.60 -5.16 25.33
CA MET A 30 -29.22 -4.55 26.51
C MET A 30 -30.05 -5.59 27.25
N LEU A 31 -29.67 -5.88 28.50
CA LEU A 31 -30.49 -6.63 29.45
C LEU A 31 -31.74 -5.80 29.82
N PRO A 32 -32.94 -6.40 29.90
CA PRO A 32 -34.15 -5.71 30.35
C PRO A 32 -34.05 -5.38 31.84
N ALA A 33 -34.18 -4.10 32.17
CA ALA A 33 -34.20 -3.60 33.54
C ALA A 33 -35.46 -4.11 34.27
N VAL A 34 -35.29 -4.94 35.29
CA VAL A 34 -36.34 -5.23 36.27
C VAL A 34 -36.36 -4.06 37.25
N ALA A 35 -37.37 -3.20 37.10
CA ALA A 35 -37.58 -2.08 37.99
C ALA A 35 -38.19 -2.59 39.30
N ASP A 36 -37.41 -2.61 40.39
CA ASP A 36 -37.89 -2.23 41.71
C ASP A 36 -36.75 -2.03 42.75
N ALA A 37 -36.87 -0.91 43.45
CA ALA A 37 -36.28 -0.52 44.75
C ALA A 37 -34.75 -0.31 44.93
N GLN A 38 -34.43 0.98 45.17
CA GLN A 38 -33.32 1.61 45.91
C GLN A 38 -32.18 2.29 45.10
N PRO A 39 -31.84 3.57 45.42
CA PRO A 39 -30.73 4.28 44.81
C PRO A 39 -29.43 3.99 45.58
N LEU A 40 -28.58 3.11 45.05
CA LEU A 40 -27.22 2.92 45.57
C LEU A 40 -26.23 3.19 44.42
N ASP A 41 -25.34 4.15 44.65
CA ASP A 41 -24.12 4.52 43.91
C ASP A 41 -24.02 4.10 42.43
N ARG A 42 -24.83 4.75 41.60
CA ARG A 42 -24.73 4.77 40.13
C ARG A 42 -23.53 5.57 39.60
N MET A 43 -22.40 5.66 40.32
CA MET A 43 -21.28 6.53 39.93
C MET A 43 -20.38 5.98 38.82
N GLN A 44 -20.59 4.75 38.37
CA GLN A 44 -20.29 4.37 36.99
C GLN A 44 -21.62 4.22 36.25
N THR A 45 -22.19 5.37 35.86
CA THR A 45 -23.47 5.38 35.16
C THR A 45 -23.34 4.54 33.89
N VAL A 46 -24.35 3.74 33.56
CA VAL A 46 -24.45 3.02 32.28
C VAL A 46 -24.22 3.96 31.08
N GLY A 47 -24.53 5.26 31.23
CA GLY A 47 -24.20 6.31 30.28
C GLY A 47 -22.70 6.46 29.98
N SER A 48 -21.84 6.39 31.01
CA SER A 48 -20.38 6.45 30.85
C SER A 48 -19.80 5.24 30.11
N LEU A 49 -20.37 4.04 30.31
CA LEU A 49 -20.00 2.82 29.59
C LEU A 49 -20.46 2.86 28.12
N GLN A 50 -21.68 3.36 27.87
CA GLN A 50 -22.21 3.51 26.52
C GLN A 50 -21.40 4.54 25.72
N GLU A 51 -21.00 5.65 26.33
CA GLU A 51 -20.13 6.64 25.71
C GLU A 51 -18.74 6.09 25.40
N ARG A 52 -18.14 5.30 26.33
CA ARG A 52 -16.86 4.63 26.10
C ARG A 52 -16.94 3.63 24.94
N ALA A 53 -17.99 2.81 24.89
CA ALA A 53 -18.23 1.87 23.80
C ALA A 53 -18.39 2.58 22.44
N ARG A 54 -19.09 3.73 22.40
CA ARG A 54 -19.21 4.55 21.18
C ARG A 54 -17.87 5.09 20.69
N ARG A 55 -17.00 5.55 21.61
CA ARG A 55 -15.65 6.03 21.24
C ARG A 55 -14.81 4.90 20.65
N ILE A 56 -14.78 3.74 21.30
CA ILE A 56 -14.07 2.55 20.81
C ILE A 56 -14.57 2.14 19.42
N ALA A 57 -15.90 2.11 19.22
CA ALA A 57 -16.47 1.78 17.92
C ALA A 57 -16.05 2.78 16.84
N ALA A 58 -16.00 4.07 17.17
CA ALA A 58 -15.52 5.10 16.24
C ALA A 58 -14.02 4.97 15.94
N GLU A 59 -13.20 4.62 16.93
CA GLU A 59 -11.76 4.36 16.74
C GLU A 59 -11.51 3.13 15.85
N LEU A 60 -12.24 2.03 16.07
CA LEU A 60 -12.15 0.84 15.23
C LEU A 60 -12.59 1.10 13.79
N GLU A 61 -13.68 1.85 13.59
CA GLU A 61 -14.14 2.26 12.26
C GLU A 61 -13.09 3.13 11.55
N ALA A 62 -12.49 4.10 12.26
CA ALA A 62 -11.43 4.93 11.70
C ALA A 62 -10.18 4.12 11.30
N LEU A 63 -9.80 3.12 12.09
CA LEU A 63 -8.70 2.20 11.77
C LEU A 63 -9.04 1.29 10.58
N ASP A 64 -10.29 0.82 10.46
CA ASP A 64 -10.74 0.01 9.33
C ASP A 64 -10.72 0.82 8.02
N GLN A 65 -11.25 2.04 8.05
CA GLN A 65 -11.19 2.96 6.91
C GLN A 65 -9.75 3.27 6.50
N LYS A 66 -8.87 3.52 7.46
CA LYS A 66 -7.44 3.75 7.19
C LYS A 66 -6.77 2.51 6.59
N THR A 67 -7.08 1.32 7.08
CA THR A 67 -6.56 0.05 6.56
C THR A 67 -6.98 -0.15 5.11
N ASN A 68 -8.28 0.00 4.81
CA ASN A 68 -8.80 -0.14 3.45
C ASN A 68 -8.16 0.86 2.48
N HIS A 69 -8.00 2.12 2.91
CA HIS A 69 -7.33 3.14 2.11
C HIS A 69 -5.87 2.78 1.81
N LEU A 70 -5.11 2.38 2.82
CA LEU A 70 -3.70 1.97 2.66
C LEU A 70 -3.56 0.71 1.78
N ASP A 71 -4.49 -0.24 1.88
CA ASP A 71 -4.52 -1.43 1.00
C ASP A 71 -4.75 -1.04 -0.47
N GLU A 72 -5.67 -0.11 -0.75
CA GLU A 72 -5.91 0.42 -2.09
C GLU A 72 -4.68 1.18 -2.63
N GLU A 73 -4.09 2.06 -1.82
CA GLU A 73 -2.87 2.80 -2.18
C GLU A 73 -1.71 1.85 -2.49
N LEU A 74 -1.53 0.80 -1.69
CA LEU A 74 -0.49 -0.20 -1.89
C LEU A 74 -0.71 -1.00 -3.17
N ASN A 75 -1.95 -1.38 -3.48
CA ASN A 75 -2.27 -2.06 -4.74
C ASN A 75 -2.02 -1.15 -5.96
N ASN A 76 -2.48 0.09 -5.91
CA ASN A 76 -2.25 1.08 -6.97
C ASN A 76 -0.75 1.33 -7.18
N ALA A 77 -0.01 1.47 -6.08
CA ALA A 77 1.44 1.66 -6.13
C ALA A 77 2.19 0.46 -6.72
N GLN A 78 1.72 -0.77 -6.51
CA GLN A 78 2.27 -1.96 -7.17
C GLN A 78 2.01 -1.95 -8.69
N ILE A 79 0.78 -1.61 -9.11
CA ILE A 79 0.43 -1.51 -10.53
C ILE A 79 1.29 -0.45 -11.22
N GLU A 80 1.46 0.71 -10.59
CA GLU A 80 2.33 1.77 -11.11
C GLU A 80 3.79 1.32 -11.20
N LEU A 81 4.31 0.63 -10.18
CA LEU A 81 5.68 0.10 -10.20
C LEU A 81 5.89 -0.89 -11.35
N ASP A 82 4.92 -1.79 -11.58
CA ASP A 82 5.00 -2.74 -12.69
C ASP A 82 4.96 -2.02 -14.05
N GLY A 83 4.14 -0.97 -14.18
CA GLY A 83 4.13 -0.09 -15.36
C GLY A 83 5.47 0.62 -15.57
N LEU A 84 6.06 1.17 -14.51
CA LEU A 84 7.38 1.81 -14.56
C LEU A 84 8.49 0.83 -14.97
N ARG A 85 8.47 -0.40 -14.44
CA ARG A 85 9.42 -1.45 -14.82
C ARG A 85 9.27 -1.88 -16.27
N ALA A 86 8.05 -1.95 -16.79
CA ALA A 86 7.83 -2.19 -18.22
C ALA A 86 8.41 -1.06 -19.08
N GLY A 87 8.17 0.20 -18.70
CA GLY A 87 8.76 1.36 -19.37
C GLY A 87 10.30 1.41 -19.27
N LEU A 88 10.88 0.93 -18.16
CA LEU A 88 12.33 0.83 -18.01
C LEU A 88 12.95 -0.12 -19.04
N VAL A 89 12.30 -1.26 -19.30
CA VAL A 89 12.74 -2.21 -20.34
C VAL A 89 12.70 -1.56 -21.72
N GLU A 90 11.67 -0.77 -22.02
CA GLU A 90 11.59 -0.01 -23.27
C GLU A 90 12.71 1.05 -23.37
N ASN A 91 12.95 1.81 -22.31
CA ASN A 91 14.05 2.79 -22.27
C ASN A 91 15.42 2.13 -22.46
N GLN A 92 15.63 0.94 -21.88
CA GLN A 92 16.87 0.19 -22.10
C GLN A 92 17.04 -0.21 -23.57
N GLN A 93 15.97 -0.70 -24.22
CA GLN A 93 16.02 -1.02 -25.66
C GLN A 93 16.32 0.21 -26.52
N GLN A 94 15.78 1.37 -26.15
CA GLN A 94 16.07 2.62 -26.85
C GLN A 94 17.53 3.07 -26.67
N VAL A 95 18.12 2.91 -25.49
CA VAL A 95 19.56 3.15 -25.26
C VAL A 95 20.41 2.20 -26.10
N ASP A 96 20.06 0.92 -26.15
CA ASP A 96 20.78 -0.08 -26.92
C ASP A 96 20.70 0.23 -28.43
N ALA A 97 19.53 0.66 -28.92
CA ALA A 97 19.34 1.07 -30.30
C ALA A 97 20.14 2.34 -30.66
N ALA A 98 20.16 3.36 -29.79
CA ALA A 98 20.95 4.57 -29.99
C ALA A 98 22.46 4.29 -29.95
N GLN A 99 22.91 3.35 -29.10
CA GLN A 99 24.30 2.91 -29.08
C GLN A 99 24.67 2.25 -30.41
N ALA A 100 23.81 1.38 -30.94
CA ALA A 100 24.05 0.75 -32.24
C ALA A 100 24.09 1.76 -33.40
N GLN A 101 23.24 2.80 -33.36
CA GLN A 101 23.29 3.90 -34.33
C GLN A 101 24.59 4.68 -34.24
N LEU A 102 25.02 5.04 -33.02
CA LEU A 102 26.29 5.71 -32.80
C LEU A 102 27.47 4.89 -33.35
N ASP A 103 27.49 3.58 -33.09
CA ASP A 103 28.54 2.69 -33.59
C ASP A 103 28.55 2.64 -35.13
N ALA A 104 27.38 2.66 -35.78
CA ALA A 104 27.26 2.73 -37.23
C ALA A 104 27.81 4.05 -37.80
N HIS A 105 27.41 5.20 -37.23
CA HIS A 105 27.92 6.50 -37.66
C HIS A 105 29.44 6.66 -37.43
N GLN A 106 29.98 6.07 -36.37
CA GLN A 106 31.43 6.01 -36.16
C GLN A 106 32.16 5.25 -37.28
N ASN A 107 31.60 4.11 -37.71
CA ASN A 107 32.16 3.33 -38.81
C ASN A 107 32.10 4.10 -40.14
N ASP A 108 30.98 4.75 -40.43
CA ASP A 108 30.81 5.55 -41.66
C ASP A 108 31.79 6.73 -41.69
N ALA A 109 31.93 7.45 -40.56
CA ALA A 109 32.91 8.53 -40.42
C ALA A 109 34.36 8.03 -40.58
N GLN A 110 34.68 6.85 -40.03
CA GLN A 110 36.00 6.23 -40.19
C GLN A 110 36.28 5.81 -41.63
N GLU A 111 35.33 5.17 -42.32
CA GLU A 111 35.48 4.79 -43.73
C GLU A 111 35.64 6.03 -44.61
N PHE A 112 34.88 7.09 -44.33
CA PHE A 112 35.04 8.36 -45.01
C PHE A 112 36.45 8.93 -44.82
N ALA A 113 36.94 9.00 -43.58
CA ALA A 113 38.27 9.51 -43.26
C ALA A 113 39.38 8.71 -43.97
N VAL A 114 39.28 7.38 -43.99
CA VAL A 114 40.22 6.51 -44.73
C VAL A 114 40.17 6.78 -46.23
N ARG A 115 38.98 6.88 -46.84
CA ARG A 115 38.84 7.20 -48.27
C ARG A 115 39.37 8.59 -48.60
N ALA A 116 39.22 9.57 -47.72
CA ALA A 116 39.79 10.92 -47.88
C ALA A 116 41.32 10.90 -47.84
N PHE A 117 41.91 10.20 -46.86
CA PHE A 117 43.36 10.07 -46.72
C PHE A 117 43.99 9.33 -47.91
N VAL A 118 43.44 8.18 -48.31
CA VAL A 118 43.97 7.38 -49.43
C VAL A 118 43.75 8.07 -50.79
N GLY A 119 42.58 8.70 -50.98
CA GLY A 119 42.29 9.47 -52.20
C GLY A 119 43.18 10.70 -52.38
N SER A 120 43.68 11.28 -51.28
CA SER A 120 44.68 12.35 -51.29
C SER A 120 46.11 11.85 -51.58
N GLY A 121 46.40 10.57 -51.33
CA GLY A 121 47.75 9.99 -51.46
C GLY A 121 48.12 9.52 -52.87
N ASN A 122 47.14 9.30 -53.75
CA ASN A 122 47.36 8.76 -55.09
C ASN A 122 47.23 9.80 -56.24
N SER A 123 47.07 11.09 -55.92
CA SER A 123 47.18 12.18 -56.89
C SER A 123 48.61 12.72 -56.95
N GLY A 124 49.58 11.81 -57.13
CA GLY A 124 50.99 12.12 -57.37
C GLY A 124 51.28 12.74 -58.74
N GLU A 125 50.27 13.28 -59.42
CA GLU A 125 50.39 13.87 -60.74
C GLU A 125 49.54 15.16 -60.80
N LEU A 126 50.20 16.31 -60.68
CA LEU A 126 49.74 17.56 -61.30
C LEU A 126 50.53 17.82 -62.60
N PRO A 127 50.32 17.08 -63.70
CA PRO A 127 50.75 17.53 -65.02
C PRO A 127 49.55 18.15 -65.76
N GLY A 128 49.76 19.34 -66.32
CA GLY A 128 48.87 19.88 -67.36
C GLY A 128 47.85 20.90 -66.85
N ILE A 129 48.31 22.15 -66.78
CA ILE A 129 47.46 23.33 -66.92
C ILE A 129 46.98 23.33 -68.38
N ASP A 130 45.97 22.53 -68.70
CA ASP A 130 45.17 22.59 -69.93
C ASP A 130 44.01 21.59 -69.80
N GLY A 131 42.81 22.08 -69.51
CA GLY A 131 41.64 21.21 -69.31
C GLY A 131 40.34 21.98 -69.22
N ASP A 132 39.61 21.95 -70.33
CA ASP A 132 38.19 22.23 -70.57
C ASP A 132 37.33 22.73 -69.38
N VAL A 133 36.53 23.80 -69.62
CA VAL A 133 35.62 24.41 -68.63
C VAL A 133 34.68 23.36 -68.00
N LEU A 134 34.32 22.33 -68.78
CA LEU A 134 33.47 21.22 -68.36
C LEU A 134 34.14 20.32 -67.29
N GLU A 135 35.44 20.09 -67.39
CA GLU A 135 36.21 19.26 -66.44
C GLU A 135 36.42 20.00 -65.11
N SER A 136 36.63 21.32 -65.18
CA SER A 136 36.70 22.19 -64.00
C SER A 136 35.37 22.27 -63.24
N SER A 137 34.23 22.30 -63.95
CA SER A 137 32.90 22.28 -63.33
C SER A 137 32.60 20.95 -62.64
N ARG A 138 32.87 19.81 -63.30
CA ARG A 138 32.69 18.47 -62.72
C ARG A 138 33.54 18.27 -61.46
N ARG A 139 34.79 18.75 -61.48
CA ARG A 139 35.67 18.70 -60.30
C ARG A 139 35.11 19.51 -59.13
N ARG A 140 34.58 20.71 -59.39
CA ARG A 140 33.96 21.54 -58.35
C ARG A 140 32.75 20.83 -57.73
N THR A 141 31.85 20.30 -58.56
CA THR A 141 30.69 19.52 -58.08
C THR A 141 31.10 18.28 -57.29
N PHE A 142 32.15 17.56 -57.73
CA PHE A 142 32.66 16.40 -57.00
C PHE A 142 33.24 16.80 -55.63
N LEU A 143 33.99 17.90 -55.55
CA LEU A 143 34.54 18.41 -54.30
C LEU A 143 33.44 18.91 -53.36
N GLU A 144 32.47 19.67 -53.87
CA GLU A 144 31.30 20.14 -53.09
C GLU A 144 30.49 18.96 -52.52
N ALA A 145 30.20 17.96 -53.34
CA ALA A 145 29.49 16.75 -52.88
C ALA A 145 30.29 15.99 -51.82
N ARG A 146 31.62 15.95 -51.94
CA ARG A 146 32.50 15.26 -50.97
C ARG A 146 32.67 16.03 -49.67
N TYR A 147 32.69 17.37 -49.72
CA TYR A 147 32.68 18.22 -48.53
C TYR A 147 31.33 18.14 -47.81
N GLY A 148 30.21 18.23 -48.54
CA GLY A 148 28.87 18.09 -47.94
C GLY A 148 28.69 16.74 -47.25
N ALA A 149 29.06 15.64 -47.91
CA ALA A 149 29.02 14.31 -47.30
C ALA A 149 29.95 14.14 -46.07
N SER A 150 31.01 14.95 -45.96
CA SER A 150 31.88 14.97 -44.78
C SER A 150 31.24 15.70 -43.61
N GLU A 151 30.58 16.81 -43.89
CA GLU A 151 29.89 17.63 -42.88
C GLU A 151 28.70 16.83 -42.32
N ASP A 152 27.91 16.23 -43.21
CA ASP A 152 26.78 15.35 -42.84
C ASP A 152 27.24 14.19 -41.93
N ALA A 153 28.35 13.51 -42.25
CA ALA A 153 28.83 12.38 -41.45
C ALA A 153 29.33 12.78 -40.04
N VAL A 154 29.90 13.98 -39.89
CA VAL A 154 30.31 14.51 -38.59
C VAL A 154 29.09 14.97 -37.79
N ASP A 155 28.16 15.66 -38.44
CA ASP A 155 26.92 16.11 -37.82
C ASP A 155 26.07 14.93 -37.34
N ASP A 156 25.89 13.91 -38.17
CA ASP A 156 25.18 12.67 -37.80
C ASP A 156 25.84 11.98 -36.59
N LEU A 157 27.17 11.95 -36.55
CA LEU A 157 27.91 11.39 -35.41
C LEU A 157 27.68 12.20 -34.13
N VAL A 158 27.71 13.53 -34.20
CA VAL A 158 27.44 14.40 -33.05
C VAL A 158 26.00 14.23 -32.57
N VAL A 159 25.04 14.22 -33.49
CA VAL A 159 23.62 13.99 -33.18
C VAL A 159 23.41 12.64 -32.50
N ALA A 160 24.05 11.57 -32.98
CA ALA A 160 23.96 10.25 -32.37
C ALA A 160 24.57 10.19 -30.96
N GLN A 161 25.66 10.92 -30.71
CA GLN A 161 26.25 11.04 -29.37
C GLN A 161 25.32 11.78 -28.40
N GLU A 162 24.71 12.87 -28.85
CA GLU A 162 23.76 13.64 -28.06
C GLU A 162 22.51 12.82 -27.73
N ASP A 163 21.91 12.14 -28.71
CA ASP A 163 20.73 11.28 -28.53
C ASP A 163 21.02 10.16 -27.52
N LEU A 164 22.15 9.46 -27.65
CA LEU A 164 22.56 8.44 -26.69
C LEU A 164 22.75 9.00 -25.27
N SER A 165 23.33 10.19 -25.14
CA SER A 165 23.51 10.87 -23.85
C SER A 165 22.17 11.19 -23.20
N VAL A 166 21.22 11.74 -23.97
CA VAL A 166 19.86 12.03 -23.51
C VAL A 166 19.15 10.76 -23.04
N ARG A 167 19.17 9.69 -23.84
CA ARG A 167 18.52 8.41 -23.48
C ARG A 167 19.13 7.76 -22.24
N LYS A 168 20.46 7.80 -22.08
CA LYS A 168 21.13 7.32 -20.86
C LYS A 168 20.67 8.12 -19.63
N ALA A 169 20.51 9.43 -19.75
CA ALA A 169 20.00 10.27 -18.67
C ALA A 169 18.53 9.96 -18.34
N GLU A 170 17.68 9.74 -19.35
CA GLU A 170 16.28 9.32 -19.17
C GLU A 170 16.17 7.94 -18.49
N LEU A 171 16.96 6.96 -18.93
CA LEU A 171 17.03 5.64 -18.30
C LEU A 171 17.45 5.76 -16.84
N LYS A 172 18.44 6.60 -16.52
CA LYS A 172 18.83 6.84 -15.13
C LYS A 172 17.67 7.44 -14.32
N ARG A 173 17.01 8.48 -14.83
CA ARG A 173 15.85 9.09 -14.14
C ARG A 173 14.73 8.07 -13.91
N ALA A 174 14.46 7.20 -14.89
CA ALA A 174 13.47 6.13 -14.75
C ALA A 174 13.83 5.14 -13.63
N ASN A 175 15.11 4.76 -13.50
CA ASN A 175 15.59 3.95 -12.38
C ASN A 175 15.40 4.69 -11.04
N ASP A 176 15.80 5.96 -10.95
CA ASP A 176 15.66 6.76 -9.72
C ASP A 176 14.18 6.85 -9.28
N VAL A 177 13.24 7.00 -10.22
CA VAL A 177 11.79 7.00 -9.96
C VAL A 177 11.31 5.64 -9.45
N ILE A 178 11.80 4.55 -10.03
CA ILE A 178 11.48 3.18 -9.57
C ILE A 178 11.96 2.97 -8.13
N ASP A 179 13.19 3.37 -7.82
CA ASP A 179 13.77 3.21 -6.48
C ASP A 179 12.97 4.01 -5.43
N ALA A 180 12.58 5.24 -5.77
CA ALA A 180 11.70 6.05 -4.94
C ALA A 180 10.34 5.37 -4.72
N LYS A 181 9.73 4.83 -5.78
CA LYS A 181 8.44 4.12 -5.70
C LYS A 181 8.52 2.85 -4.84
N VAL A 182 9.64 2.12 -4.90
CA VAL A 182 9.89 0.96 -4.04
C VAL A 182 9.98 1.39 -2.57
N ALA A 183 10.71 2.46 -2.27
CA ALA A 183 10.81 2.99 -0.91
C ALA A 183 9.44 3.44 -0.35
N ASP A 184 8.62 4.09 -1.18
CA ASP A 184 7.26 4.49 -0.83
C ASP A 184 6.36 3.28 -0.54
N LEU A 185 6.44 2.24 -1.36
CA LEU A 185 5.74 0.97 -1.14
C LEU A 185 6.11 0.31 0.18
N ASP A 186 7.41 0.28 0.50
CA ASP A 186 7.88 -0.30 1.76
C ASP A 186 7.40 0.52 2.97
N LYS A 187 7.31 1.84 2.83
CA LYS A 187 6.71 2.70 3.86
C LYS A 187 5.21 2.40 4.02
N ALA A 188 4.46 2.34 2.93
CA ALA A 188 3.03 2.03 2.95
C ALA A 188 2.75 0.66 3.60
N ARG A 189 3.56 -0.36 3.29
CA ARG A 189 3.50 -1.68 3.94
C ARG A 189 3.65 -1.59 5.46
N ARG A 190 4.68 -0.88 5.94
CA ARG A 190 4.91 -0.71 7.38
C ARG A 190 3.78 0.05 8.07
N ASP A 191 3.26 1.11 7.43
CA ASP A 191 2.16 1.91 7.96
C ASP A 191 0.86 1.08 8.06
N LEU A 192 0.60 0.21 7.08
CA LEU A 192 -0.50 -0.74 7.09
C LEU A 192 -0.34 -1.79 8.19
N GLU A 193 0.83 -2.44 8.29
CA GLU A 193 1.14 -3.43 9.32
C GLU A 193 0.98 -2.86 10.73
N ALA A 194 1.47 -1.63 10.95
CA ALA A 194 1.29 -0.91 12.21
C ALA A 194 -0.19 -0.63 12.51
N THR A 195 -0.96 -0.18 11.51
CA THR A 195 -2.40 0.11 11.67
C THR A 195 -3.20 -1.17 12.00
N ILE A 196 -2.84 -2.31 11.40
CA ILE A 196 -3.42 -3.61 11.71
C ILE A 196 -3.09 -4.02 13.16
N ALA A 197 -1.83 -3.88 13.57
CA ALA A 197 -1.40 -4.20 14.93
C ALA A 197 -2.12 -3.33 15.99
N ASP A 198 -2.27 -2.03 15.73
CA ASP A 198 -3.01 -1.11 16.61
C ASP A 198 -4.48 -1.53 16.76
N ARG A 199 -5.12 -1.92 15.66
CA ARG A 199 -6.48 -2.45 15.66
C ARG A 199 -6.60 -3.73 16.49
N GLU A 200 -5.69 -4.68 16.32
CA GLU A 200 -5.68 -5.93 17.07
C GLU A 200 -5.48 -5.69 18.57
N ALA A 201 -4.56 -4.80 18.94
CA ALA A 201 -4.29 -4.42 20.32
C ALA A 201 -5.49 -3.73 20.98
N LEU A 202 -6.16 -2.81 20.26
CA LEU A 202 -7.39 -2.18 20.73
C LEU A 202 -8.48 -3.23 20.93
N GLN A 203 -8.67 -4.14 19.97
CA GLN A 203 -9.68 -5.19 20.06
C GLN A 203 -9.43 -6.12 21.26
N GLN A 204 -8.18 -6.50 21.54
CA GLN A 204 -7.82 -7.31 22.71
C GLN A 204 -8.09 -6.56 24.02
N THR A 205 -7.73 -5.28 24.08
CA THR A 205 -7.96 -4.43 25.26
C THR A 205 -9.44 -4.35 25.57
N VAL A 206 -10.27 -4.10 24.55
CA VAL A 206 -11.73 -4.00 24.69
C VAL A 206 -12.35 -5.31 25.15
N GLN A 207 -11.88 -6.46 24.62
CA GLN A 207 -12.34 -7.78 25.07
C GLN A 207 -11.99 -8.04 26.54
N GLY A 208 -10.77 -7.67 26.96
CA GLY A 208 -10.34 -7.79 28.36
C GLY A 208 -11.16 -6.89 29.31
N GLU A 209 -11.38 -5.63 28.93
CA GLU A 209 -12.23 -4.70 29.69
C GLU A 209 -13.67 -5.22 29.82
N LEU A 210 -14.23 -5.78 28.74
CA LEU A 210 -15.58 -6.34 28.75
C LEU A 210 -15.69 -7.56 29.66
N ALA A 211 -14.70 -8.47 29.61
CA ALA A 211 -14.67 -9.64 30.49
C ALA A 211 -14.61 -9.23 31.97
N ALA A 212 -13.73 -8.29 32.32
CA ALA A 212 -13.60 -7.77 33.68
C ALA A 212 -14.90 -7.08 34.16
N ALA A 213 -15.56 -6.32 33.29
CA ALA A 213 -16.83 -5.68 33.61
C ALA A 213 -17.95 -6.70 33.88
N LEU A 214 -18.03 -7.77 33.08
CA LEU A 214 -19.00 -8.86 33.27
C LEU A 214 -18.77 -9.61 34.59
N GLU A 215 -17.51 -9.89 34.94
CA GLU A 215 -17.18 -10.52 36.23
C GLU A 215 -17.56 -9.63 37.42
N ALA A 216 -17.28 -8.33 37.36
CA ALA A 216 -17.63 -7.38 38.41
C ALA A 216 -19.16 -7.28 38.60
N GLU A 217 -19.91 -7.28 37.50
CA GLU A 217 -21.38 -7.30 37.50
C GLU A 217 -21.93 -8.58 38.16
N GLN A 218 -21.42 -9.76 37.77
CA GLN A 218 -21.83 -11.04 38.37
C GLN A 218 -21.52 -11.10 39.87
N GLN A 219 -20.35 -10.62 40.30
CA GLN A 219 -20.01 -10.56 41.72
C GLN A 219 -20.95 -9.64 42.50
N ARG A 220 -21.34 -8.50 41.92
CA ARG A 220 -22.31 -7.60 42.56
C ARG A 220 -23.66 -8.29 42.73
N GLN A 221 -24.18 -8.92 41.68
CA GLN A 221 -25.45 -9.65 41.73
C GLN A 221 -25.41 -10.79 42.76
N ALA A 222 -24.30 -11.54 42.86
CA ALA A 222 -24.13 -12.59 43.86
C ALA A 222 -24.14 -12.05 45.30
N ARG A 223 -23.51 -10.89 45.55
CA ARG A 223 -23.52 -10.23 46.87
C ARG A 223 -24.92 -9.73 47.23
N GLU A 224 -25.63 -9.13 46.27
CA GLU A 224 -27.01 -8.68 46.47
C GLU A 224 -27.95 -9.86 46.76
N ALA A 225 -27.82 -10.97 46.02
CA ALA A 225 -28.60 -12.18 46.26
C ALA A 225 -28.29 -12.80 47.64
N ALA A 226 -27.01 -12.86 48.04
CA ALA A 226 -26.61 -13.34 49.36
C ALA A 226 -27.15 -12.44 50.50
N ALA A 227 -27.10 -11.12 50.33
CA ALA A 227 -27.65 -10.18 51.31
C ALA A 227 -29.17 -10.31 51.45
N LYS A 228 -29.91 -10.48 50.33
CA LYS A 228 -31.35 -10.75 50.36
C LYS A 228 -31.66 -12.07 51.09
N ALA A 229 -30.92 -13.14 50.79
CA ALA A 229 -31.10 -14.44 51.45
C ALA A 229 -30.81 -14.36 52.97
N GLN A 230 -29.79 -13.61 53.39
CA GLN A 230 -29.50 -13.38 54.80
C GLN A 230 -30.63 -12.59 55.48
N ALA A 231 -31.12 -11.50 54.87
CA ALA A 231 -32.23 -10.72 55.41
C ALA A 231 -33.52 -11.55 55.53
N GLU A 232 -33.82 -12.40 54.56
CA GLU A 232 -34.95 -13.33 54.61
C GLU A 232 -34.81 -14.37 55.72
N ALA A 233 -33.61 -14.94 55.90
CA ALA A 233 -33.32 -15.89 56.97
C ALA A 233 -33.46 -15.26 58.37
N GLU A 234 -32.94 -14.04 58.55
CA GLU A 234 -33.08 -13.27 59.79
C GLU A 234 -34.54 -12.92 60.09
N ALA A 235 -35.30 -12.49 59.08
CA ALA A 235 -36.72 -12.22 59.22
C ALA A 235 -37.52 -13.47 59.58
N ALA A 236 -37.20 -14.62 58.98
CA ALA A 236 -37.82 -15.91 59.31
C ALA A 236 -37.50 -16.35 60.75
N ALA A 237 -36.24 -16.20 61.18
CA ALA A 237 -35.82 -16.51 62.55
C ALA A 237 -36.53 -15.62 63.59
N ALA A 238 -36.65 -14.32 63.31
CA ALA A 238 -37.38 -13.38 64.17
C ALA A 238 -38.87 -13.75 64.30
N ARG A 239 -39.52 -14.12 63.19
CA ARG A 239 -40.92 -14.59 63.20
C ARG A 239 -41.09 -15.87 64.02
N ALA A 240 -40.18 -16.84 63.89
CA ALA A 240 -40.22 -18.08 64.65
C ALA A 240 -40.01 -17.85 66.16
N ALA A 241 -39.11 -16.93 66.55
CA ALA A 241 -38.89 -16.56 67.95
C ALA A 241 -40.12 -15.87 68.57
N ALA A 242 -40.81 -14.99 67.83
CA ALA A 242 -42.04 -14.34 68.27
C ALA A 242 -43.18 -15.36 68.51
N ALA A 243 -43.30 -16.38 67.65
CA ALA A 243 -44.33 -17.42 67.78
C ALA A 243 -44.14 -18.35 69.01
N ARG A 244 -42.93 -18.46 69.57
CA ARG A 244 -42.64 -19.29 70.76
C ARG A 244 -42.93 -18.62 72.10
N ARG A 245 -43.02 -17.27 72.15
CA ARG A 245 -43.26 -16.51 73.39
C ARG A 245 -44.64 -16.65 74.08
N PRO A 246 -45.76 -17.03 73.43
CA PRO A 246 -47.04 -17.12 74.13
C PRO A 246 -47.27 -18.44 74.91
N GLN A 247 -46.43 -19.48 74.75
CA GLN A 247 -46.65 -20.77 75.45
C GLN A 247 -46.02 -20.87 76.85
N ALA A 248 -45.10 -19.97 77.22
CA ALA A 248 -44.49 -19.98 78.56
C ALA A 248 -45.33 -19.28 79.64
N ALA A 249 -46.33 -18.48 79.26
CA ALA A 249 -47.19 -17.75 80.21
C ALA A 249 -48.48 -18.49 80.61
N ALA A 250 -48.79 -19.64 79.99
CA ALA A 250 -50.04 -20.37 80.21
C ALA A 250 -49.90 -21.62 81.13
N VAL A 251 -48.72 -21.90 81.70
CA VAL A 251 -48.49 -23.08 82.58
C VAL A 251 -48.33 -22.71 84.07
N ALA A 252 -48.43 -21.43 84.44
CA ALA A 252 -48.54 -21.01 85.83
C ALA A 252 -49.91 -20.33 86.01
N VAL A 253 -50.94 -21.04 86.48
CA VAL A 253 -51.45 -21.07 87.87
C VAL A 253 -52.89 -21.63 87.69
N PRO A 254 -53.47 -22.52 88.52
CA PRO A 254 -53.55 -22.36 89.99
C PRO A 254 -53.44 -23.65 90.81
N LEU A 255 -53.21 -23.52 92.12
CA LEU A 255 -54.04 -24.17 93.15
C LEU A 255 -53.66 -23.71 94.56
N ALA A 256 -54.70 -23.19 95.23
CA ALA A 256 -55.02 -23.16 96.67
C ALA A 256 -53.98 -22.65 97.68
#